data_AF-A0A6J1VZ93-F1
#
_entry.id   AF-A0A6J1VZ93-F1
#
_cell.length_a   1.000
_cell.length_b   1.000
_cell.length_c   1.000
_cell.angle_alpha   90.00
_cell.angle_beta   90.00
_cell.angle_gamma   90.00
#
_symmetry.space_group_name_H-M   'P 1'
#
loop_
_entity.id
_entity.type
_entity.pdbx_description
1 polymer ?
#
loop_
_entity_poly.entity_id
_entity_poly.type
_entity_poly.pdbx_seq_one_letter_code
_entity_poly.pdbx_strand_id
1 'polypeptide(L)'
;VANAKTQRAVGVLIYPDPADYSNLGPTEALFGHAHLGTGDPYTPGFPSFNHIQFTPVKSSALPGIPVASISSSAARQLASILDGSDCPTTWQYTVFHKCGTSPTGTNVRINVSNPLVEKKILNIFGVIKGFVEPDRYVVIGAQRDAWENGTVKSAVGTALLLELAHTISGMVKTDGYKPHRSIIFASWSAGEFGAIGATEWLEGYAASLHLKAFAYINLDAAVSGYKEFRFSSSPLLKKLLEEAVTDVSRPCPLG
;
A
#
# COMPACT_ATOMS: atom_id res chain seq x y z
N VAL A 1 -9.90 5.30 -11.27
CA VAL A 1 -10.98 4.45 -11.84
C VAL A 1 -12.38 4.92 -11.42
N ALA A 2 -12.67 5.08 -10.13
CA ALA A 2 -13.99 5.52 -9.66
C ALA A 2 -14.46 6.83 -10.32
N ASN A 3 -13.61 7.86 -10.39
CA ASN A 3 -13.91 9.13 -11.07
C ASN A 3 -14.22 8.96 -12.57
N ALA A 4 -13.54 8.05 -13.26
CA ALA A 4 -13.81 7.80 -14.68
C ALA A 4 -15.20 7.14 -14.86
N LYS A 5 -15.56 6.21 -13.97
CA LYS A 5 -16.88 5.58 -13.95
C LYS A 5 -18.00 6.59 -13.71
N THR A 6 -17.83 7.57 -12.80
CA THR A 6 -18.84 8.61 -12.56
C THR A 6 -19.04 9.52 -13.78
N GLN A 7 -17.99 9.73 -14.57
CA GLN A 7 -18.04 10.43 -15.87
C GLN A 7 -18.48 9.52 -17.03
N ARG A 8 -19.03 8.33 -16.75
CA ARG A 8 -19.53 7.35 -17.74
C ARG A 8 -18.47 6.83 -18.72
N ALA A 9 -17.19 6.87 -18.34
CA ALA A 9 -16.16 6.18 -19.10
C ALA A 9 -16.39 4.67 -19.09
N VAL A 10 -16.02 3.99 -20.17
CA VAL A 10 -16.21 2.53 -20.36
C VAL A 10 -14.97 1.71 -20.03
N GLY A 11 -13.83 2.37 -19.76
CA GLY A 11 -12.57 1.73 -19.40
C GLY A 11 -11.51 2.75 -19.04
N VAL A 12 -10.44 2.31 -18.37
CA VAL A 12 -9.33 3.16 -17.93
C VAL A 12 -8.00 2.51 -18.27
N LEU A 13 -7.10 3.28 -18.88
CA LEU A 13 -5.69 2.93 -19.02
C LEU A 13 -4.87 3.83 -18.09
N ILE A 14 -3.93 3.24 -17.36
CA ILE A 14 -3.02 3.96 -16.45
C ILE A 14 -1.61 3.72 -16.96
N TYR A 15 -0.78 4.76 -17.02
CA TYR A 15 0.60 4.64 -17.48
C TYR A 15 1.55 5.42 -16.56
N PRO A 16 2.81 4.99 -16.43
CA PRO A 16 3.84 5.75 -15.71
C PRO A 16 4.39 6.84 -16.65
N ASP A 17 4.03 8.10 -16.42
CA ASP A 17 4.56 9.20 -17.23
C ASP A 17 6.08 9.36 -16.95
N PRO A 18 6.93 9.45 -17.98
CA PRO A 18 8.37 9.67 -17.82
C PRO A 18 8.75 10.92 -17.01
N ALA A 19 7.87 11.92 -16.88
CA ALA A 19 8.06 13.06 -16.00
C ALA A 19 8.15 12.63 -14.52
N ASP A 20 7.31 11.68 -14.12
CA ASP A 20 7.21 11.18 -12.74
C ASP A 20 8.11 9.96 -12.52
N TYR A 21 8.34 9.17 -13.57
CA TYR A 21 9.05 7.89 -13.53
C TYR A 21 10.26 7.87 -14.48
N SER A 22 11.18 8.83 -14.32
CA SER A 22 12.33 9.02 -15.22
C SER A 22 13.26 7.80 -15.36
N ASN A 23 13.31 6.95 -14.33
CA ASN A 23 14.19 5.78 -14.27
C ASN A 23 13.51 4.48 -14.72
N LEU A 24 12.21 4.52 -15.03
CA LEU A 24 11.45 3.34 -15.44
C LEU A 24 11.60 3.13 -16.95
N GLY A 25 11.81 1.89 -17.37
CA GLY A 25 11.97 1.57 -18.78
C GLY A 25 10.71 1.91 -19.59
N PRO A 26 10.83 2.35 -20.86
CA PRO A 26 9.66 2.80 -21.63
C PRO A 26 8.66 1.67 -21.94
N THR A 27 9.07 0.40 -21.82
CA THR A 27 8.25 -0.78 -22.04
C THR A 27 7.69 -1.38 -20.75
N GLU A 28 8.05 -0.83 -19.58
CA GLU A 28 7.61 -1.32 -18.29
C GLU A 28 6.25 -0.71 -17.92
N ALA A 29 5.37 -1.56 -17.36
CA ALA A 29 4.09 -1.15 -16.83
C ALA A 29 4.08 -1.41 -15.31
N LEU A 30 3.44 -0.53 -14.56
CA LEU A 30 3.34 -0.67 -13.11
C LEU A 30 2.17 -1.57 -12.72
N PHE A 31 2.35 -2.36 -11.67
CA PHE A 31 1.26 -3.04 -11.01
C PHE A 31 0.52 -2.09 -10.04
N GLY A 32 -0.77 -2.33 -9.87
CA GLY A 32 -1.58 -1.72 -8.83
C GLY A 32 -2.93 -2.41 -8.71
N HIS A 33 -3.58 -2.26 -7.55
CA HIS A 33 -4.95 -2.71 -7.34
C HIS A 33 -5.95 -1.56 -7.59
N ALA A 34 -7.19 -1.91 -7.92
CA ALA A 34 -8.25 -0.95 -8.25
C ALA A 34 -9.45 -1.00 -7.30
N HIS A 35 -9.30 -1.71 -6.17
CA HIS A 35 -10.30 -1.74 -5.10
C HIS A 35 -10.25 -0.42 -4.32
N LEU A 36 -11.36 0.31 -4.28
CA LEU A 36 -11.49 1.56 -3.53
C LEU A 36 -11.81 1.28 -2.06
N GLY A 37 -10.94 0.52 -1.40
CA GLY A 37 -11.09 0.06 -0.03
C GLY A 37 -9.85 -0.70 0.42
N THR A 38 -9.95 -1.33 1.58
CA THR A 38 -8.94 -2.25 2.12
C THR A 38 -9.59 -3.57 2.49
N GLY A 39 -8.79 -4.62 2.70
CA GLY A 39 -9.31 -5.95 3.06
C GLY A 39 -9.70 -6.79 1.85
N ASP A 40 -10.14 -8.02 2.13
CA ASP A 40 -10.68 -8.87 1.08
C ASP A 40 -11.98 -8.21 0.53
N PRO A 41 -12.03 -7.88 -0.77
CA PRO A 41 -13.20 -7.25 -1.35
C PRO A 41 -14.44 -8.15 -1.36
N TYR A 42 -14.36 -9.41 -0.92
CA TYR A 42 -15.49 -10.33 -0.80
C TYR A 42 -15.93 -10.60 0.64
N THR A 43 -15.24 -10.05 1.65
CA THR A 43 -15.67 -10.16 3.06
C THR A 43 -15.63 -8.81 3.79
N PRO A 44 -16.27 -7.75 3.24
CA PRO A 44 -16.17 -6.42 3.84
C PRO A 44 -16.74 -6.40 5.27
N GLY A 45 -15.89 -6.08 6.24
CA GLY A 45 -16.25 -5.91 7.65
C GLY A 45 -16.26 -7.19 8.48
N PHE A 46 -15.89 -8.34 7.91
CA PHE A 46 -15.83 -9.62 8.61
C PHE A 46 -14.65 -10.45 8.11
N PRO A 47 -13.92 -11.12 9.00
CA PRO A 47 -12.75 -11.87 8.58
C PRO A 47 -13.11 -13.10 7.72
N SER A 48 -12.32 -13.34 6.68
CA SER A 48 -12.45 -14.40 5.67
C SER A 48 -12.16 -15.83 6.17
N PHE A 49 -11.95 -16.06 7.47
CA PHE A 49 -11.50 -17.36 8.01
C PHE A 49 -12.48 -18.53 7.79
N ASN A 50 -13.77 -18.26 7.55
CA ASN A 50 -14.76 -19.33 7.34
C ASN A 50 -15.99 -18.85 6.56
N HIS A 51 -16.00 -19.09 5.24
CA HIS A 51 -17.13 -18.79 4.34
C HIS A 51 -18.46 -19.48 4.73
N ILE A 52 -18.45 -20.35 5.74
CA ILE A 52 -19.64 -21.01 6.30
C ILE A 52 -20.45 -20.04 7.17
N GLN A 53 -19.80 -19.07 7.83
CA GLN A 53 -20.49 -18.13 8.73
C GLN A 53 -21.01 -16.89 7.99
N PHE A 54 -20.28 -16.45 6.96
CA PHE A 54 -20.68 -15.32 6.12
C PHE A 54 -20.44 -15.67 4.66
N THR A 55 -21.50 -15.64 3.86
CA THR A 55 -21.40 -15.83 2.41
C THR A 55 -20.60 -14.65 1.82
N PRO A 56 -19.66 -14.90 0.90
CA PRO A 56 -18.91 -13.83 0.25
C PRO A 56 -19.83 -12.75 -0.34
N VAL A 57 -19.66 -11.51 0.09
CA VAL A 57 -20.39 -10.35 -0.44
C VAL A 57 -19.42 -9.47 -1.19
N LYS A 58 -19.65 -9.33 -2.49
CA LYS A 58 -18.84 -8.47 -3.35
C LYS A 58 -18.93 -7.01 -2.91
N SER A 59 -17.80 -6.43 -2.54
CA SER A 59 -17.66 -5.03 -2.17
C SER A 59 -18.12 -4.12 -3.31
N SER A 60 -18.90 -3.09 -2.95
CA SER A 60 -19.34 -2.04 -3.87
C SER A 60 -18.19 -1.15 -4.36
N ALA A 61 -17.02 -1.24 -3.70
CA ALA A 61 -15.81 -0.50 -4.03
C ALA A 61 -14.96 -1.14 -5.15
N LEU A 62 -15.32 -2.32 -5.64
CA LEU A 62 -14.65 -2.91 -6.81
C LEU A 62 -14.96 -2.13 -8.09
N PRO A 63 -14.00 -2.04 -9.03
CA PRO A 63 -14.21 -1.30 -10.27
C PRO A 63 -15.32 -1.95 -11.11
N GLY A 64 -16.23 -1.11 -11.62
CA GLY A 64 -17.32 -1.54 -12.52
C GLY A 64 -16.99 -1.44 -14.00
N ILE A 65 -15.76 -1.04 -14.33
CA ILE A 65 -15.26 -0.86 -15.69
C ILE A 65 -13.85 -1.47 -15.77
N PRO A 66 -13.43 -1.99 -16.93
CA PRO A 66 -12.08 -2.53 -17.12
C PRO A 66 -11.03 -1.46 -16.83
N VAL A 67 -9.96 -1.87 -16.17
CA VAL A 67 -8.76 -1.06 -15.93
C VAL A 67 -7.54 -1.89 -16.28
N ALA A 68 -6.58 -1.27 -16.96
CA ALA A 68 -5.30 -1.89 -17.26
C ALA A 68 -4.17 -0.87 -17.10
N SER A 69 -3.03 -1.32 -16.58
CA SER A 69 -1.78 -0.56 -16.69
C SER A 69 -1.12 -0.84 -18.04
N ILE A 70 -0.53 0.19 -18.62
CA ILE A 70 0.22 0.12 -19.88
C ILE A 70 1.58 0.79 -19.69
N SER A 71 2.52 0.49 -20.58
CA SER A 71 3.81 1.15 -20.59
C SER A 71 3.72 2.58 -21.14
N SER A 72 4.72 3.40 -20.85
CA SER A 72 4.80 4.74 -21.43
C SER A 72 4.96 4.71 -22.96
N SER A 73 5.59 3.67 -23.51
CA SER A 73 5.67 3.47 -24.97
C SER A 73 4.31 3.19 -25.61
N ALA A 74 3.47 2.35 -24.99
CA ALA A 74 2.10 2.11 -25.44
C ALA A 74 1.25 3.38 -25.31
N ALA A 75 1.42 4.13 -24.21
CA ALA A 75 0.77 5.42 -24.01
C ALA A 75 1.14 6.43 -25.11
N ARG A 76 2.40 6.50 -25.55
CA ARG A 76 2.82 7.36 -26.68
C ARG A 76 2.15 6.98 -28.00
N GLN A 77 1.97 5.68 -28.27
CA GLN A 77 1.25 5.24 -29.47
C GLN A 77 -0.21 5.71 -29.41
N LEU A 78 -0.87 5.58 -28.26
CA LEU A 78 -2.22 6.10 -28.07
C LEU A 78 -2.28 7.63 -28.17
N ALA A 79 -1.29 8.34 -27.63
CA ALA A 79 -1.22 9.80 -27.72
C ALA A 79 -1.06 10.28 -29.18
N SER A 80 -0.33 9.55 -30.02
CA SER A 80 -0.11 9.91 -31.44
C SER A 80 -1.37 9.87 -32.30
N ILE A 81 -2.42 9.17 -31.86
CA ILE A 81 -3.70 9.06 -32.58
C ILE A 81 -4.80 9.95 -31.98
N LEU A 82 -4.51 10.68 -30.89
CA LEU A 82 -5.45 11.64 -30.34
C LEU A 82 -5.37 12.97 -31.09
N ASP A 83 -6.53 13.57 -31.29
CA ASP A 83 -6.69 14.88 -31.93
C ASP A 83 -7.51 15.80 -31.01
N GLY A 84 -7.78 17.03 -31.47
CA GLY A 84 -8.58 18.01 -30.78
C GLY A 84 -7.77 19.01 -29.97
N SER A 85 -8.33 19.46 -28.84
CA SER A 85 -7.74 20.49 -28.00
C SER A 85 -6.46 20.01 -27.32
N ASP A 86 -5.51 20.91 -27.18
CA ASP A 86 -4.32 20.68 -26.37
C ASP A 86 -4.71 20.40 -24.91
N CYS A 87 -3.94 19.54 -24.27
CA CYS A 87 -4.07 19.30 -22.84
C CYS A 87 -3.78 20.58 -22.05
N PRO A 88 -4.41 20.80 -20.88
CA PRO A 88 -4.07 21.92 -20.02
C PRO A 88 -2.58 21.91 -19.68
N THR A 89 -1.91 23.07 -19.81
CA THR A 89 -0.46 23.20 -19.51
C THR A 89 -0.13 22.86 -18.06
N THR A 90 -1.10 22.98 -17.15
CA THR A 90 -1.00 22.59 -15.74
C THR A 90 -0.79 21.09 -15.53
N TRP A 91 -1.07 20.24 -16.52
CA TRP A 91 -0.92 18.78 -16.39
C TRP A 91 0.51 18.29 -16.58
N GLN A 92 1.47 19.18 -16.90
CA GLN A 92 2.91 18.88 -16.99
C GLN A 92 3.21 17.58 -17.78
N TYR A 93 2.51 17.37 -18.89
CA TYR A 93 2.55 16.13 -19.66
C TYR A 93 3.86 15.98 -20.44
N THR A 94 4.39 14.75 -20.54
CA THR A 94 5.46 14.41 -21.52
C THR A 94 4.97 13.49 -22.64
N VAL A 95 3.83 12.83 -22.45
CA VAL A 95 3.27 11.88 -23.42
C VAL A 95 2.06 12.45 -24.16
N PHE A 96 1.07 12.96 -23.44
CA PHE A 96 -0.19 13.42 -24.02
C PHE A 96 -0.22 14.93 -24.22
N HIS A 97 0.02 15.39 -25.45
CA HIS A 97 -0.13 16.80 -25.82
C HIS A 97 -1.58 17.16 -26.19
N LYS A 98 -2.35 16.18 -26.67
CA LYS A 98 -3.75 16.30 -27.06
C LYS A 98 -4.64 15.55 -26.06
N CYS A 99 -5.71 16.20 -25.63
CA CYS A 99 -6.67 15.67 -24.65
C CYS A 99 -8.10 15.56 -25.22
N GLY A 100 -8.25 15.67 -26.54
CA GLY A 100 -9.52 15.50 -27.23
C GLY A 100 -9.80 14.05 -27.59
N THR A 101 -10.71 13.86 -28.54
CA THR A 101 -11.09 12.55 -29.06
C THR A 101 -10.16 12.11 -30.18
N SER A 102 -10.10 10.80 -30.45
CA SER A 102 -9.49 10.29 -31.68
C SER A 102 -10.28 10.78 -32.92
N PRO A 103 -9.65 10.81 -34.10
CA PRO A 103 -10.35 11.02 -35.37
C PRO A 103 -11.51 10.04 -35.54
N THR A 104 -12.56 10.48 -36.23
CA THR A 104 -13.72 9.64 -36.55
C THR A 104 -13.31 8.33 -37.20
N GLY A 105 -13.72 7.20 -36.63
CA GLY A 105 -13.42 5.85 -37.11
C GLY A 105 -12.32 5.12 -36.35
N THR A 106 -11.58 5.80 -35.47
CA THR A 106 -10.52 5.18 -34.65
C THR A 106 -11.04 4.87 -33.25
N ASN A 107 -11.15 3.58 -32.93
CA ASN A 107 -11.56 3.10 -31.61
C ASN A 107 -10.44 2.32 -30.92
N VAL A 108 -10.29 2.51 -29.62
CA VAL A 108 -9.40 1.72 -28.77
C VAL A 108 -10.20 0.59 -28.13
N ARG A 109 -9.75 -0.66 -28.31
CA ARG A 109 -10.35 -1.82 -27.66
C ARG A 109 -9.50 -2.26 -26.48
N ILE A 110 -10.09 -2.25 -25.28
CA ILE A 110 -9.46 -2.77 -24.06
C ILE A 110 -10.05 -4.15 -23.78
N ASN A 111 -9.21 -5.18 -23.69
CA ASN A 111 -9.61 -6.53 -23.31
C ASN A 111 -8.87 -6.92 -22.02
N VAL A 112 -9.58 -7.04 -20.90
CA VAL A 112 -9.02 -7.42 -19.60
C VAL A 112 -9.66 -8.74 -19.17
N SER A 113 -8.83 -9.75 -18.92
CA SER A 113 -9.27 -11.08 -18.50
C SER A 113 -8.47 -11.55 -17.29
N ASN A 114 -8.66 -10.86 -16.15
CA ASN A 114 -8.00 -11.21 -14.90
C ASN A 114 -8.87 -12.22 -14.12
N PRO A 115 -8.42 -13.47 -13.90
CA PRO A 115 -9.18 -14.43 -13.11
C PRO A 115 -9.16 -14.05 -11.63
N LEU A 116 -10.27 -14.32 -10.94
CA LEU A 116 -10.31 -14.29 -9.48
C LEU A 116 -9.76 -15.62 -8.96
N VAL A 117 -8.79 -15.55 -8.06
CA VAL A 117 -8.14 -16.74 -7.51
C VAL A 117 -8.11 -16.61 -5.99
N GLU A 118 -8.74 -17.57 -5.32
CA GLU A 118 -8.64 -17.70 -3.87
C GLU A 118 -7.22 -18.14 -3.50
N LYS A 119 -6.60 -17.43 -2.55
CA LYS A 119 -5.24 -17.72 -2.07
C LYS A 119 -5.18 -17.62 -0.57
N LYS A 120 -4.51 -18.59 0.04
CA LYS A 120 -4.15 -18.54 1.46
C LYS A 120 -3.06 -17.48 1.67
N ILE A 121 -3.33 -16.55 2.58
CA ILE A 121 -2.36 -15.56 3.06
C ILE A 121 -1.82 -15.97 4.43
N LEU A 122 -0.62 -15.50 4.77
CA LEU A 122 0.02 -15.80 6.05
C LEU A 122 0.50 -14.51 6.72
N ASN A 123 -0.11 -14.17 7.85
CA ASN A 123 0.39 -13.12 8.72
C ASN A 123 1.25 -13.76 9.81
N ILE A 124 2.44 -13.20 10.05
CA ILE A 124 3.38 -13.71 11.07
C ILE A 124 3.46 -12.71 12.21
N PHE A 125 3.32 -13.20 13.44
CA PHE A 125 3.34 -12.39 14.65
C PHE A 125 4.46 -12.82 15.59
N GLY A 126 5.16 -11.85 16.16
CA GLY A 126 6.05 -12.03 17.31
C GLY A 126 5.62 -11.10 18.43
N VAL A 127 5.74 -11.54 19.69
CA VAL A 127 5.31 -10.73 20.84
C VAL A 127 6.39 -10.72 21.90
N ILE A 128 6.77 -9.51 22.34
CA ILE A 128 7.51 -9.29 23.57
C ILE A 128 6.48 -8.88 24.62
N LYS A 129 6.29 -9.71 25.65
CA LYS A 129 5.29 -9.45 26.70
C LYS A 129 5.75 -8.32 27.62
N GLY A 130 4.84 -7.41 27.92
CA GLY A 130 5.02 -6.37 28.93
C GLY A 130 5.11 -6.96 30.34
N PHE A 131 5.82 -6.28 31.22
CA PHE A 131 6.03 -6.72 32.60
C PHE A 131 4.95 -6.24 33.57
N VAL A 132 4.20 -5.19 33.23
CA VAL A 132 3.19 -4.59 34.10
C VAL A 132 1.79 -4.68 33.47
N GLU A 133 1.66 -4.25 32.21
CA GLU A 133 0.40 -4.27 31.44
C GLU A 133 0.57 -5.14 30.18
N PRO A 134 0.67 -6.48 30.32
CA PRO A 134 0.95 -7.38 29.19
C PRO A 134 -0.19 -7.46 28.16
N ASP A 135 -1.40 -7.04 28.52
CA ASP A 135 -2.60 -7.04 27.69
C ASP A 135 -2.75 -5.76 26.85
N ARG A 136 -2.00 -4.71 27.18
CA ARG A 136 -1.90 -3.46 26.39
C ARG A 136 -0.68 -3.55 25.49
N TYR A 137 -0.84 -3.19 24.21
CA TYR A 137 0.26 -3.30 23.25
C TYR A 137 0.34 -2.21 22.21
N VAL A 138 1.56 -1.98 21.75
CA VAL A 138 1.84 -1.31 20.48
C VAL A 138 2.04 -2.38 19.41
N VAL A 139 1.50 -2.15 18.22
CA VAL A 139 1.74 -3.02 17.06
C VAL A 139 2.70 -2.31 16.11
N ILE A 140 3.77 -2.99 15.73
CA ILE A 140 4.73 -2.55 14.72
C ILE A 140 4.56 -3.49 13.52
N GLY A 141 4.14 -2.92 12.39
CA GLY A 141 3.76 -3.69 11.21
C GLY A 141 4.61 -3.37 9.98
N ALA A 142 4.85 -4.39 9.16
CA ALA A 142 5.42 -4.23 7.83
C ALA A 142 4.79 -5.21 6.83
N GLN A 143 4.52 -4.75 5.62
CA GLN A 143 4.14 -5.55 4.47
C GLN A 143 5.33 -6.41 4.01
N ARG A 144 5.05 -7.69 3.74
CA ARG A 144 6.04 -8.68 3.28
C ARG A 144 5.91 -9.04 1.81
N ASP A 145 4.69 -9.10 1.28
CA ASP A 145 4.47 -9.41 -0.14
C ASP A 145 4.79 -8.20 -1.03
N ALA A 146 5.19 -8.49 -2.26
CA ALA A 146 5.38 -7.51 -3.32
C ALA A 146 5.06 -8.16 -4.67
N TRP A 147 4.69 -7.35 -5.67
CA TRP A 147 4.44 -7.85 -7.02
C TRP A 147 5.73 -8.30 -7.73
N GLU A 148 6.80 -7.52 -7.56
CA GLU A 148 8.14 -7.81 -8.09
C GLU A 148 9.17 -7.85 -6.94
N ASN A 149 10.39 -7.36 -7.16
CA ASN A 149 11.46 -7.41 -6.17
C ASN A 149 11.13 -6.64 -4.87
N GLY A 150 10.26 -5.62 -4.97
CA GLY A 150 9.64 -5.01 -3.80
C GLY A 150 10.61 -4.37 -2.80
N THR A 151 11.82 -3.98 -3.24
CA THR A 151 12.90 -3.55 -2.33
C THR A 151 12.44 -2.40 -1.42
N VAL A 152 11.94 -1.32 -2.01
CA VAL A 152 11.41 -0.18 -1.25
C VAL A 152 10.06 -0.51 -0.61
N LYS A 153 9.17 -1.16 -1.37
CA LYS A 153 7.78 -1.39 -0.97
C LYS A 153 7.64 -2.31 0.26
N SER A 154 8.44 -3.37 0.33
CA SER A 154 8.31 -4.45 1.31
C SER A 154 9.65 -4.78 2.00
N ALA A 155 10.73 -4.97 1.24
CA ALA A 155 11.96 -5.55 1.78
C ALA A 155 12.61 -4.68 2.87
N VAL A 156 12.68 -3.36 2.66
CA VAL A 156 13.20 -2.41 3.66
C VAL A 156 12.35 -2.43 4.93
N GLY A 157 11.03 -2.39 4.82
CA GLY A 157 10.14 -2.43 5.98
C GLY A 157 10.26 -3.74 6.75
N THR A 158 10.35 -4.86 6.02
CA THR A 158 10.58 -6.19 6.61
C THR A 158 11.95 -6.28 7.31
N ALA A 159 13.01 -5.73 6.72
CA ALA A 159 14.33 -5.67 7.34
C ALA A 159 14.31 -4.86 8.64
N LEU A 160 13.68 -3.68 8.63
CA LEU A 160 13.49 -2.87 9.84
C LEU A 160 12.69 -3.61 10.90
N LEU A 161 11.62 -4.32 10.51
CA LEU A 161 10.80 -5.10 11.45
C LEU A 161 11.63 -6.19 12.14
N LEU A 162 12.46 -6.91 11.38
CA LEU A 162 13.32 -7.97 11.90
C LEU A 162 14.42 -7.41 12.82
N GLU A 163 15.09 -6.33 12.41
CA GLU A 163 16.13 -5.71 13.23
C GLU A 163 15.56 -5.10 14.52
N LEU A 164 14.42 -4.40 14.46
CA LEU A 164 13.75 -3.90 15.65
C LEU A 164 13.34 -5.03 16.60
N ALA A 165 12.79 -6.12 16.08
CA ALA A 165 12.43 -7.29 16.88
C ALA A 165 13.67 -7.93 17.53
N HIS A 166 14.75 -8.07 16.77
CA HIS A 166 16.01 -8.62 17.24
C HIS A 166 16.64 -7.74 18.33
N THR A 167 16.80 -6.44 18.08
CA THR A 167 17.40 -5.49 19.02
C THR A 167 16.60 -5.38 20.30
N ILE A 168 15.27 -5.18 20.23
CA ILE A 168 14.43 -5.04 21.43
C ILE A 168 14.41 -6.37 22.20
N SER A 169 14.34 -7.52 21.51
CA SER A 169 14.44 -8.82 22.20
C SER A 169 15.80 -9.00 22.88
N GLY A 170 16.89 -8.50 22.28
CA GLY A 170 18.22 -8.49 22.89
C GLY A 170 18.21 -7.69 24.18
N MET A 171 17.77 -6.43 24.11
CA MET A 171 17.68 -5.54 25.29
C MET A 171 16.90 -6.16 26.46
N VAL A 172 15.81 -6.89 26.18
CA VAL A 172 15.03 -7.57 27.21
C VAL A 172 15.78 -8.75 27.82
N LYS A 173 16.49 -9.53 26.99
CA LYS A 173 17.19 -10.76 27.42
C LYS A 173 18.51 -10.48 28.12
N THR A 174 19.27 -9.48 27.65
CA THR A 174 20.66 -9.25 28.08
C THR A 174 20.84 -7.96 28.86
N ASP A 175 20.11 -6.90 28.52
CA ASP A 175 20.40 -5.54 29.01
C ASP A 175 19.47 -5.10 30.14
N GLY A 176 18.56 -5.99 30.57
CA GLY A 176 17.63 -5.74 31.67
C GLY A 176 16.46 -4.82 31.33
N TYR A 177 16.24 -4.50 30.04
CA TYR A 177 15.09 -3.72 29.61
C TYR A 177 13.78 -4.46 29.91
N LYS A 178 12.85 -3.79 30.59
CA LYS A 178 11.54 -4.35 30.96
C LYS A 178 10.45 -3.47 30.38
N PRO A 179 9.94 -3.77 29.17
CA PRO A 179 8.87 -2.99 28.58
C PRO A 179 7.63 -3.07 29.50
N HIS A 180 7.04 -1.91 29.81
CA HIS A 180 5.85 -1.86 30.67
C HIS A 180 4.65 -2.56 30.01
N ARG A 181 4.49 -2.34 28.70
CA ARG A 181 3.43 -2.86 27.83
C ARG A 181 4.00 -3.79 26.79
N SER A 182 3.17 -4.67 26.25
CA SER A 182 3.59 -5.62 25.21
C SER A 182 3.91 -4.92 23.89
N ILE A 183 4.83 -5.50 23.12
CA ILE A 183 5.18 -5.05 21.77
C ILE A 183 4.88 -6.21 20.82
N ILE A 184 4.01 -5.97 19.85
CA ILE A 184 3.66 -6.95 18.81
C ILE A 184 4.35 -6.54 17.51
N PHE A 185 5.11 -7.46 16.93
CA PHE A 185 5.67 -7.33 15.59
C PHE A 185 4.79 -8.13 14.63
N ALA A 186 4.30 -7.49 13.57
CA ALA A 186 3.39 -8.10 12.61
C ALA A 186 3.94 -7.98 11.19
N SER A 187 4.19 -9.12 10.55
CA SER A 187 4.57 -9.21 9.14
C SER A 187 3.34 -9.59 8.31
N TRP A 188 2.80 -8.61 7.60
CA TRP A 188 1.56 -8.71 6.84
C TRP A 188 1.78 -9.29 5.45
N SER A 189 0.79 -10.01 4.95
CA SER A 189 0.74 -10.51 3.58
C SER A 189 -0.48 -9.98 2.83
N ALA A 190 -0.45 -10.07 1.49
CA ALA A 190 -1.44 -9.49 0.58
C ALA A 190 -1.67 -7.98 0.77
N GLY A 191 -0.59 -7.24 1.09
CA GLY A 191 -0.58 -5.79 1.16
C GLY A 191 -0.77 -5.11 -0.20
N GLU A 192 -0.18 -5.68 -1.26
CA GLU A 192 -0.29 -5.17 -2.64
C GLU A 192 -1.73 -5.14 -3.18
N PHE A 193 -2.62 -5.93 -2.56
CA PHE A 193 -4.01 -6.09 -2.96
C PHE A 193 -4.98 -5.27 -2.11
N GLY A 194 -4.48 -4.29 -1.35
CA GLY A 194 -5.29 -3.41 -0.50
C GLY A 194 -5.19 -3.74 0.98
N ALA A 195 -3.98 -4.00 1.48
CA ALA A 195 -3.73 -4.28 2.90
C ALA A 195 -4.60 -5.43 3.45
N ILE A 196 -4.80 -6.49 2.66
CA ILE A 196 -5.74 -7.58 2.99
C ILE A 196 -5.37 -8.19 4.34
N GLY A 197 -4.15 -8.70 4.50
CA GLY A 197 -3.75 -9.40 5.72
C GLY A 197 -3.91 -8.57 7.00
N ALA A 198 -3.57 -7.28 6.95
CA ALA A 198 -3.75 -6.39 8.10
C ALA A 198 -5.23 -6.11 8.37
N THR A 199 -6.02 -5.84 7.33
CA THR A 199 -7.45 -5.52 7.46
C THR A 199 -8.25 -6.71 7.98
N GLU A 200 -8.03 -7.92 7.46
CA GLU A 200 -8.71 -9.14 7.94
C GLU A 200 -8.42 -9.41 9.43
N TRP A 201 -7.18 -9.10 9.87
CA TRP A 201 -6.84 -9.17 11.28
C TRP A 201 -7.58 -8.11 12.10
N LEU A 202 -7.66 -6.86 11.62
CA LEU A 202 -8.44 -5.81 12.28
C LEU A 202 -9.92 -6.18 12.38
N GLU A 203 -10.52 -6.71 11.31
CA GLU A 203 -11.92 -7.14 11.27
C GLU A 203 -12.21 -8.25 12.29
N GLY A 204 -11.30 -9.22 12.42
CA GLY A 204 -11.41 -10.26 13.45
C GLY A 204 -11.42 -9.74 14.90
N TYR A 205 -10.93 -8.52 15.13
CA TYR A 205 -10.88 -7.90 16.46
C TYR A 205 -11.57 -6.53 16.55
N ALA A 206 -12.39 -6.15 15.56
CA ALA A 206 -12.86 -4.76 15.39
C ALA A 206 -13.51 -4.17 16.66
N ALA A 207 -14.29 -4.98 17.39
CA ALA A 207 -14.98 -4.55 18.60
C ALA A 207 -14.06 -4.40 19.83
N SER A 208 -12.88 -5.03 19.86
CA SER A 208 -12.06 -5.14 21.07
C SER A 208 -10.62 -4.65 20.92
N LEU A 209 -10.14 -4.46 19.68
CA LEU A 209 -8.73 -4.17 19.44
C LEU A 209 -8.30 -2.86 20.09
N HIS A 210 -9.11 -1.81 19.99
CA HIS A 210 -8.82 -0.49 20.57
C HIS A 210 -8.71 -0.50 22.11
N LEU A 211 -9.26 -1.52 22.78
CA LEU A 211 -9.11 -1.71 24.23
C LEU A 211 -7.73 -2.24 24.62
N LYS A 212 -6.96 -2.76 23.66
CA LYS A 212 -5.67 -3.41 23.87
C LYS A 212 -4.54 -2.73 23.10
N ALA A 213 -4.70 -2.58 21.78
CA ALA A 213 -3.80 -1.87 20.89
C ALA A 213 -3.96 -0.37 21.09
N PHE A 214 -2.95 0.31 21.64
CA PHE A 214 -3.00 1.75 21.86
C PHE A 214 -2.31 2.57 20.76
N ALA A 215 -1.49 1.93 19.93
CA ALA A 215 -0.85 2.55 18.77
C ALA A 215 -0.46 1.49 17.72
N TYR A 216 -0.42 1.92 16.46
CA TYR A 216 0.12 1.15 15.34
C TYR A 216 1.23 1.96 14.65
N ILE A 217 2.40 1.35 14.44
CA ILE A 217 3.55 1.93 13.74
C ILE A 217 3.73 1.15 12.45
N ASN A 218 3.67 1.84 11.31
CA ASN A 218 3.89 1.24 9.99
C ASN A 218 5.32 1.44 9.51
N LEU A 219 5.94 0.39 8.99
CA LEU A 219 7.31 0.43 8.45
C LEU A 219 7.37 0.29 6.92
N ASP A 220 6.22 0.27 6.24
CA ASP A 220 6.17 0.15 4.77
C ASP A 220 6.84 1.36 4.11
N ALA A 221 7.66 1.09 3.09
CA ALA A 221 8.36 2.13 2.33
C ALA A 221 9.09 3.17 3.20
N ALA A 222 9.58 2.76 4.37
CA ALA A 222 10.25 3.64 5.33
C ALA A 222 11.47 4.39 4.74
N VAL A 223 12.11 3.81 3.72
CA VAL A 223 13.19 4.46 2.95
C VAL A 223 12.83 4.46 1.47
N SER A 224 12.25 5.56 1.01
CA SER A 224 11.95 5.81 -0.42
C SER A 224 12.86 6.88 -1.05
N GLY A 225 13.78 7.44 -0.27
CA GLY A 225 14.71 8.51 -0.66
C GLY A 225 15.49 9.03 0.54
N TYR A 226 16.42 9.95 0.32
CA TYR A 226 17.33 10.47 1.36
C TYR A 226 17.22 11.98 1.61
N LYS A 227 16.49 12.73 0.78
CA LYS A 227 16.47 14.20 0.83
C LYS A 227 15.64 14.76 1.97
N GLU A 228 14.52 14.12 2.28
CA GLU A 228 13.53 14.60 3.23
C GLU A 228 13.04 13.46 4.11
N PHE A 229 12.78 13.76 5.38
CA PHE A 229 12.04 12.89 6.28
C PHE A 229 10.57 13.31 6.28
N ARG A 230 9.67 12.35 6.05
CA ARG A 230 8.22 12.57 6.04
C ARG A 230 7.55 11.55 6.94
N PHE A 231 6.57 11.99 7.71
CA PHE A 231 5.72 11.10 8.50
C PHE A 231 4.25 11.54 8.40
N SER A 232 3.36 10.59 8.60
CA SER A 232 1.91 10.82 8.70
C SER A 232 1.42 10.10 9.94
N SER A 233 0.62 10.77 10.76
CA SER A 233 0.16 10.21 12.03
C SER A 233 -1.16 10.80 12.47
N SER A 234 -1.85 10.09 13.37
CA SER A 234 -2.95 10.68 14.16
C SER A 234 -2.41 11.85 14.98
N PRO A 235 -3.19 12.94 15.18
CA PRO A 235 -2.78 14.07 16.03
C PRO A 235 -2.29 13.66 17.42
N LEU A 236 -2.78 12.53 17.96
CA LEU A 236 -2.37 11.97 19.24
C LEU A 236 -0.88 11.57 19.32
N LEU A 237 -0.26 11.23 18.19
CA LEU A 237 1.13 10.79 18.11
C LEU A 237 2.07 11.89 17.58
N LYS A 238 1.54 13.01 17.10
CA LYS A 238 2.33 14.04 16.41
C LYS A 238 3.47 14.57 17.27
N LYS A 239 3.18 14.97 18.51
CA LYS A 239 4.18 15.51 19.44
C LYS A 239 5.26 14.46 19.77
N LEU A 240 4.86 13.22 20.04
CA LEU A 240 5.79 12.12 20.31
C LEU A 240 6.75 11.90 19.13
N LEU A 241 6.25 11.95 17.90
CA LEU A 241 7.07 11.77 16.71
C LEU A 241 8.01 12.95 16.46
N GLU A 242 7.54 14.18 16.70
CA GLU A 242 8.37 15.39 16.61
C GLU A 242 9.56 15.31 17.59
N GLU A 243 9.31 14.94 18.85
CA GLU A 243 10.34 14.76 19.88
C GLU A 243 11.29 13.59 19.56
N ALA A 244 10.75 12.45 19.12
CA ALA A 244 11.57 11.28 18.78
C ALA A 244 12.52 11.56 17.61
N VAL A 245 12.10 12.37 16.64
CA VAL A 245 12.91 12.69 15.46
C VAL A 245 13.98 13.72 15.79
N THR A 246 13.76 14.63 16.74
CA THR A 246 14.79 15.61 17.16
C THR A 246 16.02 14.95 17.77
N ASP A 247 15.85 13.79 18.39
CA ASP A 247 16.95 13.03 19.01
C ASP A 247 17.68 12.09 18.03
N VAL A 248 17.25 12.04 16.76
CA VAL A 248 17.84 11.19 15.73
C VAL A 248 18.65 12.03 14.75
N SER A 249 19.96 11.78 14.72
CA SER A 249 20.86 12.40 13.74
C SER A 249 20.48 12.04 12.31
N ARG A 250 20.56 13.01 11.40
CA ARG A 250 20.36 12.75 9.97
C ARG A 250 21.37 11.72 9.47
N PRO A 251 20.94 10.70 8.71
CA PRO A 251 21.86 9.74 8.14
C PRO A 251 22.84 10.42 7.18
N CYS A 252 24.12 10.09 7.27
CA CYS A 252 25.13 10.60 6.35
C CYS A 252 24.92 9.94 4.97
N PRO A 253 24.85 10.69 3.86
CA PRO A 253 24.86 10.08 2.54
C PRO A 253 26.15 9.28 2.37
N LEU A 254 26.04 7.99 2.06
CA LEU A 254 27.19 7.23 1.56
C LEU A 254 27.49 7.79 0.17
N GLY A 255 28.57 8.59 0.08
CA GLY A 255 29.09 9.16 -1.15
C GLY A 255 29.82 8.14 -2.00
#